data_AF-C3MUZ9-F1
#
_entry.id   AF-C3MUZ9-F1
#
_cell.length_a   1.000
_cell.length_b   1.000
_cell.length_c   1.000
_cell.angle_alpha   90.00
_cell.angle_beta   90.00
_cell.angle_gamma   90.00
#
_symmetry.space_group_name_H-M   'P 1'
#
loop_
_entity.id
_entity.type
_entity.pdbx_description
1 polymer ?
#
loop_
_entity_poly.entity_id
_entity_poly.type
_entity_poly.pdbx_seq_one_letter_code
_entity_poly.pdbx_strand_id
1 'polypeptide(L)' 'MESLKRKLTLTQLILVKLSQGCKTLEELEEFTGAKRDVLLVTLTRLHKRGLIYRKWRKFGGRKYREYCLKYRDEIL' A
#
# COMPACT_ATOMS: atom_id res chain seq x y z
N MET A 1 -19.08 -3.04 -1.95
CA MET A 1 -17.69 -2.56 -1.77
C MET A 1 -17.46 -1.22 -2.46
N GLU A 2 -17.97 -1.03 -3.68
CA GLU A 2 -17.82 0.21 -4.48
C GLU A 2 -18.30 1.49 -3.77
N SER A 3 -19.45 1.45 -3.08
CA SER A 3 -20.01 2.60 -2.37
C SER A 3 -19.16 3.06 -1.18
N LEU A 4 -18.43 2.12 -0.55
CA LEU A 4 -17.52 2.43 0.55
C LEU A 4 -16.22 3.05 0.02
N LYS A 5 -15.69 2.52 -1.10
CA LYS A 5 -14.46 3.05 -1.69
C LYS A 5 -14.57 4.54 -2.03
N ARG A 6 -15.71 4.98 -2.54
CA ARG A 6 -15.97 6.39 -2.89
C ARG A 6 -15.97 7.34 -1.68
N LYS A 7 -16.21 6.81 -0.48
CA LYS A 7 -16.21 7.59 0.77
C LYS A 7 -14.85 7.64 1.46
N LEU A 8 -13.88 6.84 1.00
CA LEU A 8 -12.57 6.74 1.61
C LEU A 8 -11.55 7.58 0.84
N THR A 9 -10.65 8.20 1.59
CA THR A 9 -9.46 8.84 1.03
C THR A 9 -8.51 7.78 0.46
N LEU A 10 -7.62 8.19 -0.45
CA LEU A 10 -6.59 7.30 -1.01
C LEU A 10 -5.75 6.62 0.08
N THR A 11 -5.42 7.36 1.14
CA THR A 11 -4.67 6.81 2.29
C THR A 11 -5.44 5.69 2.98
N GLN A 12 -6.73 5.89 3.25
CA GLN A 12 -7.57 4.87 3.87
C GLN A 12 -7.73 3.65 2.97
N LEU A 13 -7.92 3.85 1.66
CA LEU A 13 -7.97 2.74 0.69
C LEU A 13 -6.70 1.91 0.71
N ILE A 14 -5.53 2.56 0.69
CA ILE A 14 -4.23 1.87 0.78
C ILE A 14 -4.13 1.09 2.09
N LEU A 15 -4.42 1.71 3.24
CA LEU A 15 -4.30 1.06 4.55
C LEU A 15 -5.25 -0.13 4.70
N VAL A 16 -6.51 0.00 4.27
CA VAL A 16 -7.48 -1.10 4.23
C VAL A 16 -7.02 -2.22 3.32
N LYS A 17 -6.40 -1.89 2.18
CA LYS A 17 -5.89 -2.92 1.27
C LYS A 17 -4.66 -3.63 1.84
N LEU A 18 -3.78 -2.89 2.52
CA LEU A 18 -2.58 -3.43 3.16
C LEU A 18 -2.87 -4.22 4.44
N SER A 19 -4.01 -3.98 5.11
CA SER A 19 -4.44 -4.81 6.25
C SER A 19 -4.82 -6.23 5.84
N GLN A 20 -5.04 -6.48 4.53
CA GLN A 20 -5.27 -7.81 3.97
C GLN A 20 -3.97 -8.54 3.59
N GLY A 21 -2.81 -7.91 3.81
CA GLY A 21 -1.49 -8.42 3.44
C GLY A 21 -0.68 -7.46 2.59
N CYS A 22 0.56 -7.83 2.32
CA CYS A 22 1.45 -7.02 1.49
C CYS A 22 0.94 -6.90 0.05
N LYS A 23 1.15 -5.74 -0.55
CA LYS A 23 0.73 -5.44 -1.92
C LYS A 23 1.83 -4.80 -2.75
N THR A 24 1.86 -5.16 -4.02
CA THR A 24 2.66 -4.47 -5.03
C THR A 24 2.06 -3.10 -5.37
N LEU A 25 2.83 -2.25 -6.04
CA LEU A 25 2.32 -0.98 -6.55
C LEU A 25 1.17 -1.20 -7.55
N GLU A 26 1.26 -2.25 -8.36
CA GLU A 26 0.27 -2.63 -9.37
C GLU A 26 -1.07 -3.02 -8.74
N GLU A 27 -1.06 -3.87 -7.71
CA GLU A 27 -2.31 -4.23 -7.01
C GLU A 27 -2.96 -3.02 -6.32
N LEU A 28 -2.16 -2.07 -5.83
CA LEU A 28 -2.68 -0.84 -5.24
C LEU A 28 -3.27 0.09 -6.29
N GLU A 29 -2.65 0.19 -7.46
CA GLU A 29 -3.18 0.93 -8.62
C GLU A 29 -4.51 0.34 -9.07
N GLU A 30 -4.58 -0.97 -9.29
CA GLU A 30 -5.81 -1.66 -9.68
C GLU A 30 -6.92 -1.48 -8.64
N PHE A 31 -6.59 -1.55 -7.36
CA PHE A 31 -7.60 -1.43 -6.30
C PHE A 31 -8.13 0.00 -6.11
N THR A 32 -7.25 1.00 -6.22
CA THR A 32 -7.56 2.40 -5.91
C THR A 32 -7.97 3.23 -7.13
N GLY A 33 -7.57 2.81 -8.33
CA GLY A 33 -7.70 3.59 -9.57
C GLY A 33 -6.80 4.84 -9.60
N ALA A 34 -5.89 5.00 -8.64
CA ALA A 34 -5.00 6.15 -8.56
C ALA A 34 -3.74 5.95 -9.40
N LYS A 35 -3.23 7.04 -9.99
CA LYS A 35 -1.97 7.03 -10.75
C LYS A 35 -0.79 6.59 -9.87
N ARG A 36 0.14 5.83 -10.46
CA ARG A 36 1.36 5.33 -9.80
C ARG A 36 2.13 6.40 -9.03
N ASP A 37 2.33 7.59 -9.60
CA ASP A 37 3.10 8.64 -8.94
C ASP A 37 2.43 9.14 -7.66
N VAL A 38 1.09 9.26 -7.67
CA VAL A 38 0.30 9.66 -6.50
C VAL A 38 0.37 8.58 -5.41
N LEU A 39 0.31 7.31 -5.81
CA LEU A 39 0.50 6.19 -4.90
C LEU A 39 1.90 6.20 -4.28
N LEU A 40 2.95 6.41 -5.08
CA LEU A 40 4.33 6.45 -4.60
C LEU A 40 4.57 7.57 -3.60
N VAL A 41 4.03 8.77 -3.84
CA VAL A 41 4.08 9.89 -2.89
C VAL A 41 3.37 9.51 -1.58
N THR A 42 2.18 8.92 -1.67
CA THR A 42 1.39 8.51 -0.50
C THR A 42 2.10 7.43 0.30
N LEU A 43 2.59 6.38 -0.34
CA LEU A 43 3.35 5.29 0.26
C LEU A 43 4.64 5.80 0.91
N THR A 44 5.33 6.75 0.28
CA THR A 44 6.53 7.38 0.86
C THR A 44 6.19 8.14 2.15
N ARG A 45 5.10 8.89 2.17
CA ARG A 45 4.63 9.59 3.38
C ARG A 45 4.23 8.62 4.48
N LEU A 46 3.51 7.54 4.15
CA LEU A 46 3.13 6.50 5.10
C LEU A 46 4.34 5.77 5.68
N HIS A 47 5.35 5.49 4.85
CA HIS A 47 6.60 4.88 5.30
C HIS A 47 7.37 5.81 6.23
N LYS A 48 7.47 7.11 5.90
CA LYS A 48 8.10 8.11 6.78
C LYS A 48 7.39 8.24 8.13
N ARG A 49 6.08 8.03 8.17
CA ARG A 49 5.27 7.96 9.40
C ARG A 49 5.39 6.64 10.15
N GLY A 50 6.18 5.69 9.66
CA GLY A 50 6.35 4.38 10.29
C GLY A 50 5.14 3.44 10.19
N LEU A 51 4.11 3.78 9.42
CA LEU A 51 2.88 2.97 9.32
C LEU A 51 3.02 1.77 8.39
N ILE A 52 3.89 1.89 7.39
CA ILE A 52 4.15 0.82 6.42
C ILE A 52 5.64 0.61 6.26
N TYR A 53 6.02 -0.60 5.85
CA TYR A 53 7.37 -0.90 5.38
C TYR A 53 7.33 -1.38 3.93
N ARG A 54 8.51 -1.40 3.29
CA ARG A 54 8.68 -1.86 1.91
C ARG A 54 9.78 -2.92 1.84
N LYS A 55 9.58 -3.96 1.03
CA LYS A 55 10.57 -5.02 0.80
C LYS A 55 10.62 -5.42 -0.67
N TRP A 56 11.75 -5.98 -1.08
CA TRP A 56 11.86 -6.64 -2.36
C TRP A 56 11.50 -8.10 -2.21
N ARG A 57 10.58 -8.59 -3.03
CA ARG A 57 10.25 -10.01 -3.16
C ARG A 57 10.69 -10.50 -4.53
N LYS A 58 11.32 -11.67 -4.57
CA LYS A 58 11.58 -12.38 -5.82
C LYS A 58 10.41 -13.32 -6.12
N PHE A 59 9.85 -13.22 -7.32
CA PHE A 59 8.82 -14.13 -7.81
C PHE A 59 9.03 -14.35 -9.31
N GLY A 60 9.01 -15.60 -9.77
CA GLY A 60 9.19 -15.93 -11.20
C GLY A 60 10.48 -15.37 -11.82
N GLY A 61 11.58 -15.34 -11.07
CA GLY A 61 12.87 -14.78 -11.54
C GLY A 61 12.96 -13.26 -11.58
N ARG A 62 11.86 -12.54 -11.28
CA ARG A 62 11.81 -11.07 -11.25
C ARG A 62 11.71 -10.53 -9.83
N LYS A 63 12.21 -9.31 -9.60
CA LYS A 63 12.11 -8.60 -8.31
C LYS A 63 10.94 -7.63 -8.36
N TYR A 64 10.05 -7.74 -7.39
CA TYR A 64 8.91 -6.84 -7.19
C TYR A 64 9.05 -6.11 -5.86
N ARG A 65 8.69 -4.83 -5.83
CA ARG A 65 8.63 -4.06 -4.59
C ARG A 65 7.23 -4.20 -4.00
N GLU A 66 7.17 -4.76 -2.79
CA GLU A 66 5.94 -4.90 -2.01
C GLU A 66 5.93 -3.89 -0.86
N TYR A 67 4.74 -3.46 -0.49
CA TYR A 67 4.44 -2.61 0.65
C TYR A 67 3.56 -3.37 1.63
N CYS A 68 3.79 -3.21 2.91
CA CYS A 68 3.11 -3.96 3.96
C CYS A 68 2.77 -3.02 5.11
N LEU A 69 1.61 -3.22 5.74
CA LEU A 69 1.27 -2.54 6.99
C LEU A 69 2.20 -3.03 8.11
N LYS A 70 2.67 -2.13 8.96
CA LYS A 70 3.33 -2.51 10.21
C LYS A 70 2.30 -2.98 11.23
N TYR A 71 2.65 -3.96 12.05
CA TYR A 71 1.80 -4.34 13.19
C TYR A 71 1.82 -3.25 14.25
N ARG A 72 0.76 -3.19 15.07
CA ARG A 72 0.59 -2.14 16.09
C ARG A 72 1.81 -2.02 17.02
N ASP A 73 2.43 -3.13 17.35
CA ASP A 73 3.60 -3.20 18.23
C ASP A 73 4.92 -2.77 17.55
N GLU A 74 4.90 -2.57 16.23
CA GLU A 74 6.03 -2.11 15.42
C GLU A 74 5.92 -0.62 15.00
N ILE A 75 4.81 0.03 15.37
CA ILE A 75 4.60 1.46 15.17
C ILE A 75 5.25 2.19 16.34
N LEU A 76 6.40 2.81 16.07
CA LEU A 76 7.17 3.65 16.99
C LEU A 76 6.45 4.96 17.32
#